data_AF-A0AAD5PU21-F1
#
_entry.id   AF-A0AAD5PU21-F1
#
_cell.length_a   1.000
_cell.length_b   1.000
_cell.length_c   1.000
_cell.angle_alpha   90.00
_cell.angle_beta   90.00
_cell.angle_gamma   90.00
#
_symmetry.space_group_name_H-M   'P 1'
#
loop_
_entity.id
_entity.type
_entity.pdbx_description
1 polymer ?
#
loop_
_entity_poly.entity_id
_entity_poly.type
_entity_poly.pdbx_seq_one_letter_code
_entity_poly.pdbx_strand_id
1 'polypeptide(L)'
;MQQEEKTNCDSDTFRKVFKYYKQKRPAPDLTGVINFKDESTFEQNGIRTYSSCSDYGSSLTFDVLGLKPLDDWNIFTVNKHPGLFFISNPFTKSGIEYWIRQSFENYCLPPNPINIKENIDIRNCSDDTILQKLRWATLGYHHNWDTKEYDENFRDKFPCDLSQLSTIIAKYVGFETFTAEAAIVNYYSLDSSIGGHTDHSEKNHDAPLISISFGQTAIFLLGGTEKNVAPTPMFIHSGDVVIMSGPSRLCYHAVPKIIPNAEFAVDGRWSTIMSKMRLNLNVRQVNL
;
A
#
# COMPACT_ATOMS: atom_id res chain seq x y z
N MET A 1 -30.86 -24.96 38.16
CA MET A 1 -30.08 -25.57 37.07
C MET A 1 -30.09 -24.56 35.93
N GLN A 2 -29.08 -23.68 35.91
CA GLN A 2 -28.98 -22.58 34.96
C GLN A 2 -28.65 -23.17 33.58
N GLN A 3 -29.47 -22.86 32.58
CA GLN A 3 -29.10 -23.04 31.17
C GLN A 3 -28.09 -21.96 30.84
N GLU A 4 -26.83 -22.36 30.63
CA GLU A 4 -25.83 -21.50 30.01
C GLU A 4 -26.27 -21.20 28.57
N GLU A 5 -26.62 -19.94 28.33
CA GLU A 5 -26.69 -19.36 26.99
C GLU A 5 -25.32 -19.54 26.34
N LYS A 6 -25.21 -20.50 25.42
CA LYS A 6 -24.15 -20.49 24.41
C LYS A 6 -24.32 -19.24 23.56
N THR A 7 -23.62 -18.18 23.93
CA THR A 7 -23.33 -17.05 23.04
C THR A 7 -22.65 -17.61 21.80
N ASN A 8 -23.42 -17.69 20.72
CA ASN A 8 -22.93 -18.08 19.41
C ASN A 8 -22.00 -16.93 18.93
N CYS A 9 -20.71 -17.03 19.26
CA CYS A 9 -19.68 -16.06 18.88
C CYS A 9 -19.59 -16.03 17.36
N ASP A 10 -20.28 -15.07 16.75
CA ASP A 10 -20.52 -15.05 15.33
C ASP A 10 -19.22 -14.77 14.54
N SER A 11 -18.74 -15.83 13.91
CA SER A 11 -17.91 -15.95 12.69
C SER A 11 -17.25 -14.68 12.13
N ASP A 12 -15.90 -14.67 12.11
CA ASP A 12 -15.00 -13.90 11.23
C ASP A 12 -15.61 -12.62 10.60
N THR A 13 -15.79 -11.59 11.45
CA THR A 13 -16.34 -10.29 11.07
C THR A 13 -15.55 -9.66 9.92
N PHE A 14 -14.22 -9.79 9.93
CA PHE A 14 -13.36 -9.28 8.87
C PHE A 14 -13.74 -9.86 7.51
N ARG A 15 -13.91 -11.19 7.42
CA ARG A 15 -14.31 -11.85 6.18
C ARG A 15 -15.69 -11.42 5.70
N LYS A 16 -16.64 -11.15 6.60
CA LYS A 16 -17.97 -10.63 6.23
C LYS A 16 -17.84 -9.25 5.57
N VAL A 17 -17.10 -8.32 6.18
CA VAL A 17 -16.88 -6.97 5.64
C VAL A 17 -16.08 -7.02 4.33
N PHE A 18 -15.08 -7.88 4.22
CA PHE A 18 -14.36 -8.11 2.97
C PHE A 18 -15.28 -8.55 1.83
N LYS A 19 -16.16 -9.54 2.09
CA LYS A 19 -17.12 -10.03 1.09
C LYS A 19 -18.09 -8.93 0.67
N TYR A 20 -18.58 -8.12 1.61
CA TYR A 20 -19.44 -6.98 1.33
C TYR A 20 -18.80 -6.00 0.35
N TYR A 21 -17.58 -5.51 0.63
CA TYR A 21 -16.93 -4.56 -0.28
C TYR A 21 -16.46 -5.18 -1.60
N LYS A 22 -16.17 -6.49 -1.64
CA LYS A 22 -15.80 -7.22 -2.86
C LYS A 22 -16.99 -7.45 -3.81
N GLN A 23 -18.22 -7.46 -3.29
CA GLN A 23 -19.39 -7.84 -4.08
C GLN A 23 -19.65 -6.86 -5.24
N LYS A 24 -20.23 -7.39 -6.33
CA LYS A 24 -20.55 -6.60 -7.54
C LYS A 24 -22.03 -6.19 -7.60
N ARG A 25 -22.94 -7.04 -7.09
CA ARG A 25 -24.40 -6.86 -7.17
C ARG A 25 -25.09 -7.37 -5.89
N PRO A 26 -25.85 -6.52 -5.17
CA PRO A 26 -25.87 -5.06 -5.31
C PRO A 26 -24.48 -4.47 -5.06
N ALA A 27 -24.15 -3.32 -5.65
CA ALA A 27 -22.90 -2.65 -5.30
C ALA A 27 -22.91 -2.29 -3.80
N PRO A 28 -21.76 -2.38 -3.10
CA PRO A 28 -21.69 -1.94 -1.70
C PRO A 28 -21.97 -0.44 -1.61
N ASP A 29 -22.58 -0.04 -0.51
CA ASP A 29 -22.66 1.36 -0.11
C ASP A 29 -21.27 1.82 0.35
N LEU A 30 -20.85 2.97 -0.17
CA LEU A 30 -19.53 3.53 0.07
C LEU A 30 -19.57 4.77 0.98
N THR A 31 -20.74 5.19 1.46
CA THR A 31 -20.90 6.37 2.34
C THR A 31 -20.07 6.28 3.63
N GLY A 32 -19.90 5.08 4.18
CA GLY A 32 -19.11 4.83 5.38
C GLY A 32 -17.60 4.64 5.15
N VAL A 33 -17.11 4.74 3.91
CA VAL A 33 -15.68 4.59 3.60
C VAL A 33 -14.97 5.90 3.85
N ILE A 34 -13.91 5.88 4.65
CA ILE A 34 -13.11 7.07 4.96
C ILE A 34 -12.50 7.63 3.68
N ASN A 35 -12.63 8.94 3.50
CA ASN A 35 -11.98 9.69 2.43
C ASN A 35 -11.12 10.80 3.06
N PHE A 36 -9.80 10.65 3.02
CA PHE A 36 -8.87 11.62 3.60
C PHE A 36 -8.82 12.98 2.85
N LYS A 37 -9.55 13.11 1.74
CA LYS A 37 -9.79 14.39 1.03
C LYS A 37 -11.09 15.08 1.45
N ASP A 38 -11.89 14.44 2.29
CA ASP A 38 -13.19 14.94 2.75
C ASP A 38 -13.24 14.93 4.28
N GLU A 39 -13.04 16.11 4.87
CA GLU A 39 -13.02 16.32 6.32
C GLU A 39 -14.33 15.91 7.01
N SER A 40 -15.45 15.84 6.29
CA SER A 40 -16.72 15.35 6.85
C SER A 40 -16.62 13.91 7.35
N THR A 41 -15.64 13.14 6.86
CA THR A 41 -15.39 11.77 7.31
C THR A 41 -14.55 11.68 8.59
N PHE A 42 -14.02 12.79 9.11
CA PHE A 42 -12.94 12.77 10.11
C PHE A 42 -13.43 12.54 11.54
N GLU A 43 -14.41 13.32 12.01
CA GLU A 43 -14.82 13.35 13.41
C GLU A 43 -15.30 11.97 13.89
N GLN A 44 -16.21 11.34 13.15
CA GLN A 44 -16.76 10.01 13.46
C GLN A 44 -15.72 8.87 13.39
N ASN A 45 -14.59 9.11 12.74
CA ASN A 45 -13.49 8.15 12.59
C ASN A 45 -12.27 8.47 13.46
N GLY A 46 -12.32 9.57 14.22
CA GLY A 46 -11.22 10.02 15.06
C GLY A 46 -9.95 10.30 14.24
N ILE A 47 -10.12 10.86 13.04
CA ILE A 47 -9.01 11.26 12.17
C ILE A 47 -8.45 12.59 12.69
N ARG A 48 -7.14 12.67 12.80
CA ARG A 48 -6.44 13.88 13.26
C ARG A 48 -5.29 14.19 12.33
N THR A 49 -5.08 15.48 12.04
CA THR A 49 -3.87 15.92 11.34
C THR A 49 -2.64 15.61 12.19
N TYR A 50 -1.55 15.28 11.51
CA TYR A 50 -0.24 15.04 12.09
C TYR A 50 0.73 16.07 11.55
N SER A 51 1.51 16.68 12.45
CA SER A 51 2.57 17.61 12.10
C SER A 51 3.84 17.16 12.80
N SER A 52 4.91 16.99 12.03
CA SER A 52 6.22 16.68 12.57
C SER A 52 6.86 17.93 13.16
N CYS A 53 7.59 17.82 14.28
CA CYS A 53 8.33 18.94 14.87
C CYS A 53 9.76 19.07 14.31
N SER A 54 10.19 18.13 13.47
CA SER A 54 11.55 18.05 12.96
C SER A 54 11.70 18.81 11.65
N ASP A 55 12.74 19.64 11.56
CA ASP A 55 13.12 20.34 10.33
C ASP A 55 13.88 19.40 9.39
N TYR A 56 13.15 18.75 8.50
CA TYR A 56 13.73 17.94 7.42
C TYR A 56 13.95 18.84 6.21
N GLY A 57 14.94 19.74 6.29
CA GLY A 57 15.23 20.69 5.22
C GLY A 57 15.27 20.01 3.84
N SER A 58 14.61 20.58 2.82
CA SER A 58 14.71 20.04 1.47
C SER A 58 14.34 21.04 0.36
N SER A 59 15.00 20.91 -0.79
CA SER A 59 14.46 21.38 -2.07
C SER A 59 14.91 20.46 -3.21
N LEU A 60 16.22 20.24 -3.39
CA LEU A 60 16.73 19.48 -4.55
C LEU A 60 16.36 17.98 -4.59
N THR A 61 16.34 17.30 -3.44
CA THR A 61 16.04 15.85 -3.38
C THR A 61 14.57 15.54 -3.62
N PHE A 62 13.67 16.46 -3.24
CA PHE A 62 12.24 16.28 -3.38
C PHE A 62 11.83 16.37 -4.84
N ASP A 63 12.40 17.32 -5.58
CA ASP A 63 12.17 17.47 -7.02
C ASP A 63 12.58 16.21 -7.79
N VAL A 64 13.72 15.61 -7.45
CA VAL A 64 14.22 14.37 -8.08
C VAL A 64 13.30 13.18 -7.84
N LEU A 65 12.71 13.09 -6.64
CA LEU A 65 11.77 12.03 -6.26
C LEU A 65 10.32 12.34 -6.64
N GLY A 66 10.06 13.53 -7.22
CA GLY A 66 8.74 13.99 -7.60
C GLY A 66 7.80 14.21 -6.41
N LEU A 67 8.33 14.64 -5.28
CA LEU A 67 7.59 15.01 -4.08
C LEU A 67 7.19 16.49 -4.13
N LYS A 68 6.02 16.79 -3.60
CA LYS A 68 5.61 18.17 -3.28
C LYS A 68 6.43 18.70 -2.10
N PRO A 69 6.58 20.03 -1.96
CA PRO A 69 7.10 20.63 -0.74
C PRO A 69 6.41 20.08 0.52
N LEU A 70 7.16 19.97 1.63
CA LEU A 70 6.65 19.39 2.88
C LEU A 70 5.42 20.13 3.43
N ASP A 71 5.34 21.44 3.23
CA ASP A 71 4.21 22.26 3.67
C ASP A 71 2.89 21.87 2.98
N ASP A 72 2.96 21.19 1.82
CA ASP A 72 1.78 20.71 1.09
C ASP A 72 1.34 19.29 1.51
N TRP A 73 2.08 18.65 2.43
CA TRP A 73 1.78 17.28 2.86
C TRP A 73 0.65 17.27 3.88
N ASN A 74 -0.44 16.59 3.53
CA ASN A 74 -1.54 16.33 4.43
C ASN A 74 -1.35 14.95 5.06
N ILE A 75 -1.02 14.93 6.35
CA ILE A 75 -0.73 13.70 7.09
C ILE A 75 -1.76 13.54 8.19
N PHE A 76 -2.24 12.31 8.36
CA PHE A 76 -3.29 11.97 9.28
C PHE A 76 -2.92 10.76 10.13
N THR A 77 -3.44 10.74 11.35
CA THR A 77 -3.52 9.56 12.21
C THR A 77 -4.99 9.20 12.41
N VAL A 78 -5.26 7.93 12.72
CA VAL A 78 -6.62 7.44 12.97
C VAL A 78 -6.67 6.85 14.37
N ASN A 79 -7.41 7.47 15.29
CA ASN A 79 -7.44 7.06 16.70
C ASN A 79 -7.85 5.60 16.91
N LYS A 80 -8.73 5.07 16.03
CA LYS A 80 -9.16 3.66 16.06
C LYS A 80 -8.02 2.67 15.70
N HIS A 81 -6.95 3.16 15.06
CA HIS A 81 -5.80 2.38 14.60
C HIS A 81 -4.48 3.05 15.01
N PRO A 82 -4.10 3.00 16.29
CA PRO A 82 -2.84 3.57 16.75
C PRO A 82 -1.62 3.05 15.96
N GLY A 83 -0.72 3.96 15.59
CA GLY A 83 0.44 3.67 14.75
C GLY A 83 0.13 3.60 13.24
N LEU A 84 -1.12 3.84 12.82
CA LEU A 84 -1.44 4.12 11.43
C LEU A 84 -1.17 5.60 11.11
N PHE A 85 -0.37 5.84 10.08
CA PHE A 85 -0.28 7.15 9.43
C PHE A 85 -0.80 7.06 8.00
N PHE A 86 -1.41 8.13 7.53
CA PHE A 86 -1.88 8.29 6.16
C PHE A 86 -1.36 9.61 5.60
N ILE A 87 -0.72 9.58 4.44
CA ILE A 87 -0.28 10.79 3.71
C ILE A 87 -1.11 10.88 2.45
N SER A 88 -1.93 11.93 2.33
CA SER A 88 -2.75 12.19 1.15
C SER A 88 -1.90 12.80 0.05
N ASN A 89 -1.63 12.00 -0.99
CA ASN A 89 -0.83 12.31 -2.18
C ASN A 89 0.28 13.38 -1.99
N PRO A 90 1.47 12.99 -1.47
CA PRO A 90 2.63 13.87 -1.38
C PRO A 90 3.37 14.05 -2.70
N PHE A 91 2.88 13.50 -3.83
CA PHE A 91 3.59 13.50 -5.11
C PHE A 91 3.08 14.58 -6.07
N THR A 92 3.98 15.13 -6.87
CA THR A 92 3.63 15.90 -8.06
C THR A 92 3.10 14.97 -9.16
N LYS A 93 2.47 15.52 -10.21
CA LYS A 93 2.01 14.72 -11.37
C LYS A 93 3.19 13.95 -12.00
N SER A 94 4.31 14.64 -12.24
CA SER A 94 5.52 14.02 -12.80
C SER A 94 6.13 12.97 -11.88
N GLY A 95 6.01 13.13 -10.55
CA GLY A 95 6.40 12.12 -9.58
C GLY A 95 5.59 10.84 -9.70
N ILE A 96 4.26 10.95 -9.77
CA ILE A 96 3.38 9.78 -10.00
C ILE A 96 3.78 9.04 -11.29
N GLU A 97 3.98 9.78 -12.37
CA GLU A 97 4.41 9.21 -13.67
C GLU A 97 5.80 8.55 -13.56
N TYR A 98 6.73 9.18 -12.85
CA TYR A 98 8.06 8.63 -12.59
C TYR A 98 7.99 7.28 -11.87
N TRP A 99 7.25 7.18 -10.76
CA TRP A 99 7.18 5.95 -9.96
C TRP A 99 6.42 4.83 -10.67
N ILE A 100 5.39 5.15 -11.45
CA ILE A 100 4.75 4.19 -12.36
C ILE A 100 5.77 3.66 -13.35
N ARG A 101 6.54 4.56 -13.98
CA ARG A 101 7.57 4.20 -14.95
C ARG A 101 8.66 3.31 -14.34
N GLN A 102 9.18 3.67 -13.16
CA GLN A 102 10.16 2.83 -12.44
C GLN A 102 9.61 1.41 -12.21
N SER A 103 8.33 1.33 -11.84
CA SER A 103 7.70 0.05 -11.49
C SER A 103 7.54 -0.90 -12.68
N PHE A 104 7.28 -0.40 -13.89
CA PHE A 104 7.21 -1.27 -15.07
C PHE A 104 8.56 -1.42 -15.78
N GLU A 105 9.35 -0.35 -15.84
CA GLU A 105 10.56 -0.31 -16.67
C GLU A 105 11.81 -0.81 -15.95
N ASN A 106 11.86 -0.77 -14.63
CA ASN A 106 13.08 -1.12 -13.88
C ASN A 106 12.84 -2.23 -12.86
N TYR A 107 11.70 -2.21 -12.15
CA TYR A 107 11.43 -3.17 -11.09
C TYR A 107 10.98 -4.54 -11.60
N CYS A 108 10.53 -4.63 -12.85
CA CYS A 108 10.20 -5.90 -13.50
C CYS A 108 11.39 -6.55 -14.23
N LEU A 109 12.56 -5.90 -14.27
CA LEU A 109 13.71 -6.44 -14.97
C LEU A 109 14.51 -7.40 -14.10
N PRO A 110 15.16 -8.43 -14.70
CA PRO A 110 16.17 -9.21 -14.01
C PRO A 110 17.24 -8.29 -13.37
N PRO A 111 17.74 -8.63 -12.17
CA PRO A 111 17.53 -9.91 -11.46
C PRO A 111 16.24 -9.99 -10.63
N ASN A 112 15.42 -8.93 -10.57
CA ASN A 112 14.24 -8.90 -9.71
C ASN A 112 13.22 -10.00 -10.09
N PRO A 113 12.86 -10.89 -9.15
CA PRO A 113 11.84 -11.89 -9.37
C PRO A 113 10.47 -11.26 -9.64
N ILE A 114 9.77 -11.79 -10.64
CA ILE A 114 8.37 -11.48 -10.92
C ILE A 114 7.52 -12.76 -11.01
N ASN A 115 6.20 -12.59 -11.01
CA ASN A 115 5.27 -13.71 -11.12
C ASN A 115 5.20 -14.32 -12.53
N ILE A 116 5.49 -13.54 -13.57
CA ILE A 116 5.54 -14.01 -14.97
C ILE A 116 6.83 -14.82 -15.17
N LYS A 117 6.71 -16.07 -15.66
CA LYS A 117 7.85 -17.00 -15.81
C LYS A 117 8.36 -17.05 -17.24
N GLU A 118 7.53 -16.63 -18.18
CA GLU A 118 7.89 -16.43 -19.57
C GLU A 118 8.95 -15.34 -19.68
N ASN A 119 9.93 -15.54 -20.58
CA ASN A 119 10.99 -14.57 -20.83
C ASN A 119 10.46 -13.38 -21.64
N ILE A 120 9.64 -12.55 -21.00
CA ILE A 120 8.98 -11.39 -21.58
C ILE A 120 9.61 -10.13 -21.01
N ASP A 121 10.06 -9.24 -21.91
CA ASP A 121 10.51 -7.92 -21.53
C ASP A 121 9.30 -7.01 -21.23
N ILE A 122 8.94 -6.93 -19.93
CA ILE A 122 7.82 -6.09 -19.47
C ILE A 122 8.00 -4.63 -19.87
N ARG A 123 9.24 -4.10 -19.84
CA ARG A 123 9.53 -2.71 -20.23
C ARG A 123 9.07 -2.42 -21.66
N ASN A 124 9.17 -3.41 -22.55
CA ASN A 124 8.86 -3.26 -23.96
C ASN A 124 7.58 -3.99 -24.41
N CYS A 125 6.87 -4.65 -23.51
CA CYS A 125 5.64 -5.36 -23.82
C CYS A 125 4.52 -4.39 -24.20
N SER A 126 3.93 -4.58 -25.38
CA SER A 126 2.75 -3.83 -25.85
C SER A 126 1.44 -4.60 -25.70
N ASP A 127 1.48 -5.83 -25.18
CA ASP A 127 0.31 -6.67 -25.00
C ASP A 127 -0.30 -6.43 -23.61
N ASP A 128 -1.37 -5.64 -23.59
CA ASP A 128 -2.19 -5.36 -22.40
C ASP A 128 -2.64 -6.64 -21.67
N THR A 129 -2.83 -7.75 -22.37
CA THR A 129 -3.28 -9.01 -21.75
C THR A 129 -2.16 -9.67 -20.94
N ILE A 130 -0.90 -9.49 -21.35
CA ILE A 130 0.28 -9.95 -20.62
C ILE A 130 0.55 -9.02 -19.45
N LEU A 131 0.51 -7.70 -19.67
CA LEU A 131 0.68 -6.72 -18.59
C LEU A 131 -0.38 -6.90 -17.49
N GLN A 132 -1.63 -7.22 -17.86
CA GLN A 132 -2.70 -7.56 -16.92
C GLN A 132 -2.52 -8.91 -16.21
N LYS A 133 -1.53 -9.74 -16.58
CA LYS A 133 -1.13 -10.94 -15.81
C LYS A 133 -0.01 -10.66 -14.83
N LEU A 134 0.64 -9.50 -14.90
CA LEU A 134 1.62 -9.08 -13.89
C LEU A 134 0.88 -8.88 -12.55
N ARG A 135 1.43 -9.46 -11.48
CA ARG A 135 0.84 -9.47 -10.13
C ARG A 135 1.82 -8.98 -9.10
N TRP A 136 3.08 -9.40 -9.19
CA TRP A 136 4.10 -8.95 -8.25
C TRP A 136 5.51 -8.91 -8.83
N ALA A 137 6.33 -8.04 -8.26
CA ALA A 137 7.79 -8.05 -8.34
C ALA A 137 8.38 -7.89 -6.92
N THR A 138 9.55 -8.47 -6.64
CA THR A 138 10.27 -8.28 -5.37
C THR A 138 11.59 -7.54 -5.57
N LEU A 139 11.95 -6.69 -4.61
CA LEU A 139 13.15 -5.83 -4.66
C LEU A 139 13.92 -5.95 -3.35
N GLY A 140 15.25 -5.90 -3.41
CA GLY A 140 16.09 -6.07 -2.22
C GLY A 140 16.09 -7.52 -1.74
N TYR A 141 15.80 -7.76 -0.46
CA TYR A 141 15.50 -9.11 0.02
C TYR A 141 14.19 -9.60 -0.60
N HIS A 142 14.25 -10.76 -1.24
CA HIS A 142 13.12 -11.30 -1.97
C HIS A 142 12.27 -12.19 -1.06
N HIS A 143 10.97 -11.92 -1.03
CA HIS A 143 10.03 -12.72 -0.26
C HIS A 143 9.90 -14.11 -0.86
N ASN A 144 10.15 -15.15 -0.06
CA ASN A 144 9.88 -16.51 -0.47
C ASN A 144 8.41 -16.84 -0.15
N TRP A 145 7.60 -17.00 -1.20
CA TRP A 145 6.16 -17.26 -1.05
C TRP A 145 5.83 -18.60 -0.39
N ASP A 146 6.73 -19.58 -0.46
CA ASP A 146 6.54 -20.93 0.10
C ASP A 146 6.89 -20.96 1.60
N THR A 147 8.06 -20.44 1.97
CA THR A 147 8.52 -20.41 3.37
C THR A 147 7.94 -19.24 4.15
N LYS A 148 7.55 -18.16 3.46
CA LYS A 148 7.14 -16.86 4.02
C LYS A 148 8.24 -16.19 4.84
N GLU A 149 9.48 -16.41 4.46
CA GLU A 149 10.68 -15.87 5.12
C GLU A 149 11.55 -15.14 4.10
N TYR A 150 12.41 -14.25 4.61
CA TYR A 150 13.51 -13.64 3.86
C TYR A 150 14.82 -14.38 4.14
N ASP A 151 15.76 -14.37 3.19
CA ASP A 151 17.04 -15.06 3.29
C ASP A 151 18.19 -14.16 2.80
N GLU A 152 19.33 -14.18 3.49
CA GLU A 152 20.54 -13.44 3.12
C GLU A 152 21.09 -13.80 1.74
N ASN A 153 20.85 -15.05 1.31
CA ASN A 153 21.28 -15.56 0.01
C ASN A 153 20.27 -15.27 -1.11
N PHE A 154 19.08 -14.77 -0.78
CA PHE A 154 18.02 -14.47 -1.75
C PHE A 154 17.68 -12.98 -1.75
N ARG A 155 18.64 -12.19 -2.24
CA ARG A 155 18.51 -10.73 -2.32
C ARG A 155 19.28 -10.13 -3.49
N ASP A 156 18.82 -8.96 -3.92
CA ASP A 156 19.51 -8.09 -4.87
C ASP A 156 19.69 -6.68 -4.29
N LYS A 157 20.32 -5.79 -5.06
CA LYS A 157 20.47 -4.39 -4.66
C LYS A 157 19.10 -3.70 -4.60
N PHE A 158 18.76 -3.15 -3.44
CA PHE A 158 17.57 -2.33 -3.28
C PHE A 158 17.69 -1.01 -4.09
N PRO A 159 16.65 -0.55 -4.81
CA PRO A 159 16.71 0.67 -5.60
C PRO A 159 16.98 1.92 -4.75
N CYS A 160 17.97 2.72 -5.16
CA CYS A 160 18.45 3.86 -4.37
C CYS A 160 17.41 4.98 -4.25
N ASP A 161 16.69 5.26 -5.33
CA ASP A 161 15.58 6.19 -5.39
C ASP A 161 14.45 5.79 -4.41
N LEU A 162 14.01 4.53 -4.46
CA LEU A 162 12.95 4.02 -3.58
C LEU A 162 13.40 4.01 -2.11
N SER A 163 14.68 3.73 -1.86
CA SER A 163 15.28 3.80 -0.53
C SER A 163 15.23 5.22 0.02
N GLN A 164 15.63 6.21 -0.77
CA GLN A 164 15.58 7.62 -0.39
C GLN A 164 14.14 8.08 -0.14
N LEU A 165 13.21 7.77 -1.05
CA LEU A 165 11.79 8.09 -0.89
C LEU A 165 11.23 7.54 0.41
N SER A 166 11.44 6.24 0.65
CA SER A 166 10.90 5.56 1.82
C SER A 166 11.53 6.06 3.12
N THR A 167 12.82 6.39 3.09
CA THR A 167 13.52 7.01 4.23
C THR A 167 12.95 8.38 4.56
N ILE A 168 12.70 9.24 3.56
CA ILE A 168 12.09 10.55 3.77
C ILE A 168 10.70 10.41 4.41
N ILE A 169 9.86 9.53 3.85
CA ILE A 169 8.52 9.25 4.39
C ILE A 169 8.59 8.76 5.84
N ALA A 170 9.45 7.76 6.10
CA ALA A 170 9.61 7.16 7.43
C ALA A 170 10.04 8.20 8.47
N LYS A 171 11.07 8.99 8.14
CA LYS A 171 11.57 10.07 8.99
C LYS A 171 10.48 11.06 9.33
N TYR A 172 9.70 11.49 8.35
CA TYR A 172 8.67 12.50 8.57
C TYR A 172 7.60 12.07 9.59
N VAL A 173 7.31 10.77 9.66
CA VAL A 173 6.41 10.18 10.67
C VAL A 173 7.13 9.57 11.88
N GLY A 174 8.40 9.94 12.10
CA GLY A 174 9.14 9.70 13.36
C GLY A 174 10.08 8.48 13.36
N PHE A 175 10.30 7.80 12.23
CA PHE A 175 11.17 6.62 12.15
C PHE A 175 12.55 6.97 11.56
N GLU A 176 13.39 7.60 12.37
CA GLU A 176 14.70 8.14 11.96
C GLU A 176 15.70 7.11 11.46
N THR A 177 15.64 5.90 12.00
CA THR A 177 16.58 4.81 11.72
C THR A 177 16.03 3.79 10.72
N PHE A 178 14.90 4.08 10.08
CA PHE A 178 14.32 3.18 9.09
C PHE A 178 15.27 2.99 7.91
N THR A 179 15.44 1.74 7.49
CA THR A 179 16.20 1.38 6.29
C THR A 179 15.32 0.53 5.38
N ALA A 180 15.21 0.92 4.11
CA ALA A 180 14.50 0.14 3.11
C ALA A 180 15.35 -1.04 2.61
N GLU A 181 14.88 -2.25 2.87
CA GLU A 181 15.63 -3.48 2.62
C GLU A 181 14.90 -4.46 1.72
N ALA A 182 13.58 -4.51 1.81
CA ALA A 182 12.73 -5.33 0.98
C ALA A 182 11.55 -4.52 0.45
N ALA A 183 11.13 -4.80 -0.77
CA ALA A 183 9.85 -4.28 -1.26
C ALA A 183 9.12 -5.31 -2.12
N ILE A 184 7.80 -5.29 -2.00
CA ILE A 184 6.90 -6.01 -2.90
C ILE A 184 6.13 -4.98 -3.72
N VAL A 185 6.33 -5.02 -5.02
CA VAL A 185 5.53 -4.25 -5.98
C VAL A 185 4.33 -5.10 -6.35
N ASN A 186 3.13 -4.65 -6.03
CA ASN A 186 1.88 -5.36 -6.36
C ASN A 186 1.14 -4.65 -7.50
N TYR A 187 0.71 -5.44 -8.48
CA TYR A 187 0.00 -4.98 -9.67
C TYR A 187 -1.42 -5.56 -9.67
N TYR A 188 -2.42 -4.69 -9.59
CA TYR A 188 -3.82 -5.05 -9.47
C TYR A 188 -4.58 -4.62 -10.71
N SER A 189 -5.19 -5.57 -11.42
CA SER A 189 -6.26 -5.29 -12.37
C SER A 189 -7.56 -4.91 -11.63
N LEU A 190 -8.55 -4.36 -12.34
CA LEU A 190 -9.84 -3.95 -11.74
C LEU A 190 -10.60 -5.09 -11.04
N ASP A 191 -10.37 -6.34 -11.41
CA ASP A 191 -10.97 -7.54 -10.81
C ASP A 191 -10.11 -8.18 -9.72
N SER A 192 -8.90 -7.65 -9.49
CA SER A 192 -8.00 -8.13 -8.45
C SER A 192 -8.51 -7.82 -7.04
N SER A 193 -8.16 -8.68 -6.09
CA SER A 193 -8.42 -8.49 -4.66
C SER A 193 -7.38 -9.26 -3.85
N ILE A 194 -6.97 -8.74 -2.70
CA ILE A 194 -6.16 -9.48 -1.72
C ILE A 194 -6.97 -9.67 -0.43
N GLY A 195 -7.07 -10.92 0.03
CA GLY A 195 -7.84 -11.30 1.21
C GLY A 195 -7.21 -10.76 2.51
N GLY A 196 -7.94 -10.90 3.62
CA GLY A 196 -7.44 -10.55 4.96
C GLY A 196 -6.17 -11.32 5.31
N HIS A 197 -5.08 -10.61 5.53
CA HIS A 197 -3.78 -11.15 5.93
C HIS A 197 -3.05 -10.19 6.87
N THR A 198 -1.93 -10.67 7.43
CA THR A 198 -0.99 -9.92 8.26
C THR A 198 0.42 -10.14 7.72
N ASP A 199 1.31 -9.18 7.95
CA ASP A 199 2.69 -9.22 7.46
C ASP A 199 3.66 -9.52 8.62
N HIS A 200 4.08 -10.78 8.73
CA HIS A 200 4.97 -11.31 9.79
C HIS A 200 6.31 -11.85 9.27
N SER A 201 6.61 -11.67 7.98
CA SER A 201 7.79 -12.27 7.36
C SER A 201 9.09 -11.58 7.79
N GLU A 202 9.01 -10.34 8.23
CA GLU A 202 10.15 -9.56 8.73
C GLU A 202 10.45 -9.92 10.19
N LYS A 203 11.73 -9.98 10.59
CA LYS A 203 12.08 -10.16 12.01
C LYS A 203 11.87 -8.88 12.80
N ASN A 204 12.15 -7.73 12.18
CA ASN A 204 11.99 -6.42 12.79
C ASN A 204 10.55 -5.88 12.61
N HIS A 205 9.70 -6.10 13.61
CA HIS A 205 8.34 -5.53 13.66
C HIS A 205 8.28 -4.12 14.24
N ASP A 206 9.38 -3.58 14.79
CA ASP A 206 9.42 -2.20 15.29
C ASP A 206 9.51 -1.20 14.12
N ALA A 207 10.06 -1.64 12.98
CA ALA A 207 10.11 -0.84 11.77
C ALA A 207 8.73 -0.72 11.09
N PRO A 208 8.40 0.46 10.53
CA PRO A 208 7.15 0.67 9.83
C PRO A 208 7.11 -0.12 8.51
N LEU A 209 5.91 -0.46 8.08
CA LEU A 209 5.61 -0.91 6.73
C LEU A 209 5.01 0.26 5.95
N ILE A 210 5.65 0.63 4.83
CA ILE A 210 5.28 1.80 4.01
C ILE A 210 4.64 1.32 2.72
N SER A 211 3.39 1.70 2.48
CA SER A 211 2.58 1.26 1.35
C SER A 211 2.19 2.47 0.49
N ILE A 212 2.84 2.61 -0.67
CA ILE A 212 2.62 3.73 -1.60
C ILE A 212 1.73 3.25 -2.76
N SER A 213 0.75 4.04 -3.18
CA SER A 213 -0.23 3.62 -4.21
C SER A 213 -0.24 4.54 -5.42
N PHE A 214 -0.39 3.97 -6.61
CA PHE A 214 -0.58 4.72 -7.86
C PHE A 214 -1.65 4.08 -8.73
N GLY A 215 -2.38 4.87 -9.51
CA GLY A 215 -3.40 4.35 -10.43
C GLY A 215 -4.82 4.39 -9.89
N GLN A 216 -5.59 3.36 -10.26
CA GLN A 216 -7.00 3.24 -9.87
C GLN A 216 -7.17 3.20 -8.34
N THR A 217 -8.30 3.72 -7.84
CA THR A 217 -8.58 3.80 -6.41
C THR A 217 -8.79 2.40 -5.82
N ALA A 218 -8.32 2.15 -4.61
CA ALA A 218 -8.64 0.93 -3.86
C ALA A 218 -9.54 1.24 -2.67
N ILE A 219 -10.38 0.27 -2.29
CA ILE A 219 -10.88 0.17 -0.92
C ILE A 219 -9.86 -0.66 -0.14
N PHE A 220 -9.29 -0.08 0.91
CA PHE A 220 -8.43 -0.76 1.86
C PHE A 220 -9.19 -1.00 3.16
N LEU A 221 -9.08 -2.20 3.71
CA LEU A 221 -9.66 -2.58 4.99
C LEU A 221 -8.54 -2.74 6.00
N LEU A 222 -8.64 -2.07 7.15
CA LEU A 222 -7.74 -2.26 8.29
C LEU A 222 -8.53 -2.71 9.51
N GLY A 223 -8.26 -3.93 9.96
CA GLY A 223 -8.84 -4.55 11.15
C GLY A 223 -7.97 -4.39 12.39
N GLY A 224 -8.23 -5.26 13.38
CA GLY A 224 -7.34 -5.43 14.53
C GLY A 224 -6.37 -6.60 14.32
N THR A 225 -5.72 -7.04 15.40
CA THR A 225 -4.87 -8.24 15.43
C THR A 225 -5.67 -9.56 15.37
N GLU A 226 -7.00 -9.49 15.48
CA GLU A 226 -7.92 -10.62 15.42
C GLU A 226 -8.96 -10.45 14.30
N LYS A 227 -9.40 -11.58 13.71
CA LYS A 227 -10.36 -11.61 12.59
C LYS A 227 -11.81 -11.26 12.98
N ASN A 228 -12.14 -11.30 14.26
CA ASN A 228 -13.45 -10.92 14.81
C ASN A 228 -13.62 -9.39 14.92
N VAL A 229 -12.53 -8.62 14.82
CA VAL A 229 -12.58 -7.15 14.82
C VAL A 229 -13.04 -6.65 13.46
N ALA A 230 -14.11 -5.83 13.45
CA ALA A 230 -14.62 -5.22 12.23
C ALA A 230 -13.59 -4.25 11.64
N PRO A 231 -13.20 -4.41 10.36
CA PRO A 231 -12.23 -3.51 9.76
C PRO A 231 -12.84 -2.15 9.43
N THR A 232 -12.00 -1.12 9.51
CA THR A 232 -12.30 0.23 9.04
C THR A 232 -11.96 0.33 7.54
N PRO A 233 -12.93 0.70 6.69
CA PRO A 233 -12.72 0.90 5.27
C PRO A 233 -12.20 2.30 4.96
N MET A 234 -11.18 2.39 4.10
CA MET A 234 -10.56 3.63 3.64
C MET A 234 -10.39 3.61 2.13
N PHE A 235 -10.61 4.75 1.47
CA PHE A 235 -10.17 4.93 0.09
C PHE A 235 -8.67 5.17 0.04
N ILE A 236 -8.01 4.50 -0.90
CA ILE A 236 -6.61 4.74 -1.25
C ILE A 236 -6.57 5.21 -2.70
N HIS A 237 -6.32 6.49 -2.91
CA HIS A 237 -6.22 7.10 -4.24
C HIS A 237 -4.78 7.03 -4.77
N SER A 238 -4.60 7.42 -6.03
CA SER A 238 -3.26 7.57 -6.58
C SER A 238 -2.47 8.63 -5.83
N GLY A 239 -1.23 8.28 -5.49
CA GLY A 239 -0.30 9.07 -4.69
C GLY A 239 -0.39 8.81 -3.20
N ASP A 240 -1.47 8.22 -2.68
CA ASP A 240 -1.63 8.06 -1.24
C ASP A 240 -0.63 7.05 -0.65
N VAL A 241 -0.17 7.37 0.57
CA VAL A 241 0.77 6.53 1.33
C VAL A 241 0.13 6.11 2.64
N VAL A 242 0.15 4.81 2.92
CA VAL A 242 -0.28 4.22 4.19
C VAL A 242 0.96 3.70 4.91
N ILE A 243 1.17 4.14 6.15
CA ILE A 243 2.26 3.64 7.00
C ILE A 243 1.65 2.89 8.19
N MET A 244 1.96 1.60 8.29
CA MET A 244 1.53 0.73 9.40
C MET A 244 2.72 0.50 10.33
N SER A 245 2.59 0.90 11.59
CA SER A 245 3.64 0.85 12.60
C SER A 245 3.07 0.59 13.99
N GLY A 246 3.91 0.20 14.95
CA GLY A 246 3.47 -0.08 16.31
C GLY A 246 2.25 -1.02 16.34
N PRO A 247 1.15 -0.68 17.03
CA PRO A 247 -0.03 -1.53 17.12
C PRO A 247 -0.67 -1.89 15.77
N SER A 248 -0.62 -1.00 14.77
CA SER A 248 -1.21 -1.28 13.45
C SER A 248 -0.33 -2.20 12.58
N ARG A 249 0.96 -2.36 12.89
CA ARG A 249 1.94 -3.09 12.06
C ARG A 249 1.54 -4.54 11.75
N LEU A 250 0.83 -5.18 12.68
CA LEU A 250 0.40 -6.58 12.61
C LEU A 250 -1.13 -6.72 12.54
N CYS A 251 -1.85 -5.65 12.21
CA CYS A 251 -3.29 -5.71 12.01
C CYS A 251 -3.65 -6.45 10.72
N TYR A 252 -4.76 -7.18 10.76
CA TYR A 252 -5.36 -7.76 9.57
C TYR A 252 -5.72 -6.67 8.59
N HIS A 253 -5.36 -6.86 7.33
CA HIS A 253 -5.69 -5.91 6.28
C HIS A 253 -5.97 -6.58 4.94
N ALA A 254 -6.69 -5.88 4.07
CA ALA A 254 -7.13 -6.40 2.78
C ALA A 254 -7.41 -5.29 1.77
N VAL A 255 -7.42 -5.67 0.49
CA VAL A 255 -7.93 -4.84 -0.62
C VAL A 255 -9.06 -5.62 -1.30
N PRO A 256 -10.33 -5.46 -0.87
CA PRO A 256 -11.46 -6.17 -1.46
C PRO A 256 -11.78 -5.73 -2.89
N LYS A 257 -11.47 -4.49 -3.27
CA LYS A 257 -11.94 -3.90 -4.52
C LYS A 257 -11.04 -2.79 -5.04
N ILE A 258 -10.77 -2.84 -6.34
CA ILE A 258 -10.24 -1.72 -7.12
C ILE A 258 -11.42 -1.03 -7.82
N ILE A 259 -11.49 0.29 -7.69
CA ILE A 259 -12.55 1.15 -8.22
C ILE A 259 -11.98 1.98 -9.35
N PRO A 260 -12.58 1.93 -10.55
CA PRO A 260 -12.23 2.83 -11.63
C PRO A 260 -12.34 4.30 -11.20
N ASN A 261 -11.27 5.05 -11.39
CA ASN A 261 -11.22 6.50 -11.21
C ASN A 261 -11.05 7.15 -12.60
N ALA A 262 -12.14 7.72 -13.12
CA ALA A 262 -12.13 8.37 -14.43
C ALA A 262 -11.24 9.63 -14.49
N GLU A 263 -10.94 10.23 -13.33
CA GLU A 263 -10.07 11.41 -13.24
C GLU A 263 -8.57 11.05 -13.21
N PHE A 264 -8.24 9.78 -12.95
CA PHE A 264 -6.85 9.36 -12.97
C PHE A 264 -6.38 9.14 -14.41
N ALA A 265 -5.40 9.93 -14.82
CA ALA A 265 -4.72 9.80 -16.10
C ALA A 265 -3.22 10.04 -15.92
N VAL A 266 -2.43 9.34 -16.72
CA VAL A 266 -0.99 9.52 -16.88
C VAL A 266 -0.66 9.59 -18.36
N ASP A 267 0.38 10.35 -18.69
CA ASP A 267 0.79 10.50 -20.08
C ASP A 267 1.73 9.36 -20.53
N GLY A 268 1.87 9.21 -21.84
CA GLY A 268 2.84 8.29 -22.45
C GLY A 268 2.40 6.82 -22.48
N ARG A 269 3.40 5.93 -22.62
CA ARG A 269 3.24 4.49 -22.93
C ARG A 269 2.31 3.77 -21.94
N TRP A 270 2.38 4.14 -20.67
CA TRP A 270 1.69 3.44 -19.59
C TRP A 270 0.24 3.90 -19.37
N SER A 271 -0.22 4.92 -20.12
CA SER A 271 -1.57 5.49 -20.02
C SER A 271 -2.69 4.45 -20.13
N THR A 272 -2.67 3.63 -21.19
CA THR A 272 -3.71 2.63 -21.45
C THR A 272 -3.77 1.58 -20.36
N ILE A 273 -2.63 1.02 -19.95
CA ILE A 273 -2.62 -0.03 -18.92
C ILE A 273 -3.00 0.54 -17.54
N MET A 274 -2.55 1.73 -17.19
CA MET A 274 -2.85 2.37 -15.90
C MET A 274 -4.30 2.85 -15.78
N SER A 275 -5.02 3.03 -16.89
CA SER A 275 -6.49 3.22 -16.86
C SER A 275 -7.24 1.99 -16.33
N LYS A 276 -6.59 0.82 -16.27
CA LYS A 276 -7.18 -0.46 -15.86
C LYS A 276 -6.47 -1.09 -14.65
N MET A 277 -5.47 -0.41 -14.10
CA MET A 277 -4.61 -0.99 -13.06
C MET A 277 -4.31 -0.05 -11.90
N ARG A 278 -4.12 -0.66 -10.75
CA ARG A 278 -3.51 -0.04 -9.57
C ARG A 278 -2.16 -0.70 -9.30
N LEU A 279 -1.20 0.13 -8.93
CA LEU A 279 0.12 -0.25 -8.48
C LEU A 279 0.24 0.03 -6.97
N ASN A 280 0.97 -0.82 -6.26
CA ASN A 280 1.32 -0.59 -4.86
C ASN A 280 2.75 -1.01 -4.58
N LEU A 281 3.54 -0.12 -4.01
CA LEU A 281 4.90 -0.39 -3.51
C LEU A 281 4.81 -0.59 -2.00
N ASN A 282 5.12 -1.78 -1.51
CA ASN A 282 5.15 -2.08 -0.08
C ASN A 282 6.60 -2.24 0.37
N VAL A 283 7.15 -1.26 1.09
CA VAL A 283 8.56 -1.17 1.49
C VAL A 283 8.71 -1.48 2.98
N ARG A 284 9.74 -2.27 3.29
CA ARG A 284 9.92 -2.92 4.58
C ARG A 284 11.39 -2.93 4.98
N GLN A 285 11.62 -3.00 6.29
CA GLN A 285 12.90 -3.35 6.89
C GLN A 285 12.78 -4.78 7.42
N VAL A 286 13.76 -5.63 7.13
CA VAL A 286 13.72 -7.07 7.43
C VAL A 286 14.55 -7.38 8.68
N ASN A 287 15.80 -6.90 8.70
CA ASN A 287 16.90 -7.24 9.60
C ASN A 287 16.94 -8.72 10.05
N LEU A 288 17.53 -9.56 9.19
CA LEU A 288 17.80 -10.99 9.39
C LEU A 288 18.80 -11.29 10.51
#